data_AF-A0A8X6HTB0-F1
#
_entry.id   AF-A0A8X6HTB0-F1
#
_cell.length_a   1.000
_cell.length_b   1.000
_cell.length_c   1.000
_cell.angle_alpha   90.00
_cell.angle_beta   90.00
_cell.angle_gamma   90.00
#
_symmetry.space_group_name_H-M   'P 1'
#
loop_
_entity.id
_entity.type
_entity.pdbx_description
1 polymer ?
#
loop_
_entity_poly.entity_id
_entity_poly.type
_entity_poly.pdbx_seq_one_letter_code
_entity_poly.pdbx_strand_id
1 'polypeptide(L)'
;MLPLTLLKWKSQHVSPRSHSLLIDFNQIHVRNLLLFCFALSISRQYFGENINCQIDGHRVSQSLLDTKCFINGTLTNFSGVEKPILPVLYHDYYQWVSIVLLLQAISFHLPYRLWSKNMHSYVQELTIQKFEKSECDRVFNVITSSKGNGMFWKIWTLECFYAAHLIGQIFLLNLFFHRVWSLSSWSWSAIPILFPEMGTCMYDYFSGGGQTTGRFRCLLPLK
;
A
#
# COMPACT_ATOMS: atom_id res chain seq x y z
N MET A 1 24.22 -30.49 -30.74
CA MET A 1 23.30 -29.99 -31.78
C MET A 1 21.99 -29.58 -31.11
N LEU A 2 21.84 -28.31 -30.76
CA LEU A 2 20.57 -27.73 -30.30
C LEU A 2 20.16 -26.69 -31.36
N PRO A 3 18.92 -26.75 -31.89
CA PRO A 3 18.53 -25.92 -33.02
C PRO A 3 18.34 -24.46 -32.58
N LEU A 4 19.10 -23.56 -33.21
CA LEU A 4 19.08 -22.10 -33.09
C LEU A 4 17.81 -21.46 -33.69
N THR A 5 16.62 -22.07 -33.53
CA THR A 5 15.40 -21.63 -34.22
C THR A 5 14.42 -20.80 -33.38
N LEU A 6 14.77 -20.40 -32.14
CA LEU A 6 13.85 -19.67 -31.24
C LEU A 6 14.17 -18.19 -31.01
N LEU A 7 15.15 -17.60 -31.70
CA LEU A 7 15.35 -16.15 -31.69
C LEU A 7 14.78 -15.51 -32.96
N LYS A 8 13.46 -15.65 -33.15
CA LYS A 8 12.73 -14.61 -33.86
C LYS A 8 12.74 -13.38 -32.95
N TRP A 9 13.70 -12.49 -33.18
CA TRP A 9 13.66 -11.13 -32.69
C TRP A 9 12.42 -10.47 -33.31
N LYS A 10 11.29 -10.60 -32.60
CA LYS A 10 10.05 -9.90 -32.92
C LYS A 10 10.38 -8.43 -32.75
N SER A 11 10.57 -7.74 -33.88
CA SER A 11 10.66 -6.27 -33.94
C SER A 11 9.68 -5.71 -32.94
N GLN A 12 10.25 -5.03 -31.94
CA GLN A 12 9.52 -4.54 -30.79
C GLN A 12 8.60 -3.47 -31.32
N HIS A 13 7.33 -3.82 -31.58
CA HIS A 13 6.26 -2.86 -31.77
C HIS A 13 6.24 -2.02 -30.50
N VAL A 14 6.92 -0.86 -30.53
CA VAL A 14 6.84 0.12 -29.46
C VAL A 14 5.40 0.60 -29.46
N SER A 15 4.62 0.10 -28.50
CA SER A 15 3.25 0.58 -28.36
C SER A 15 3.31 2.08 -28.11
N PRO A 16 2.63 2.89 -28.92
CA PRO A 16 2.65 4.34 -28.77
C PRO A 16 2.14 4.72 -27.37
N ARG A 17 2.88 5.59 -26.67
CA ARG A 17 2.54 5.99 -25.31
C ARG A 17 1.36 6.96 -25.32
N SER A 18 0.30 6.59 -24.63
CA SER A 18 -0.95 7.34 -24.55
C SER A 18 -1.14 8.10 -23.23
N HIS A 19 -0.14 8.09 -22.35
CA HIS A 19 -0.24 8.57 -20.97
C HIS A 19 1.10 9.14 -20.47
N SER A 20 1.03 9.89 -19.37
CA SER A 20 2.18 10.54 -18.74
C SER A 20 3.16 9.52 -18.13
N LEU A 21 4.46 9.83 -18.21
CA LEU A 21 5.55 9.06 -17.62
C LEU A 21 5.37 8.84 -16.11
N LEU A 22 4.71 9.78 -15.43
CA LEU A 22 4.45 9.69 -13.99
C LEU A 22 3.55 8.51 -13.63
N ILE A 23 2.53 8.24 -14.47
CA ILE A 23 1.59 7.14 -14.24
C ILE A 23 2.30 5.80 -14.42
N ASP A 24 3.10 5.68 -15.48
CA ASP A 24 3.95 4.50 -15.73
C ASP A 24 4.92 4.26 -14.57
N PHE A 25 5.62 5.32 -14.15
CA PHE A 25 6.59 5.24 -13.07
C PHE A 25 5.95 4.73 -11.79
N ASN A 26 4.84 5.33 -11.36
CA ASN A 26 4.17 4.93 -10.13
C ASN A 26 3.56 3.53 -10.22
N GLN A 27 2.93 3.17 -11.34
CA GLN A 27 2.36 1.84 -11.51
C GLN A 27 3.41 0.73 -11.47
N ILE A 28 4.62 0.98 -11.98
CA ILE A 28 5.69 -0.02 -11.98
C ILE A 28 6.44 0.01 -10.65
N HIS A 29 7.02 1.16 -10.29
CA HIS A 29 7.94 1.26 -9.16
C HIS A 29 7.22 1.26 -7.82
N VAL A 30 6.19 2.08 -7.64
CA VAL A 30 5.47 2.15 -6.35
C VAL A 30 4.74 0.84 -6.08
N ARG A 31 4.06 0.26 -7.08
CA ARG A 31 3.44 -1.06 -6.95
C ARG A 31 4.44 -2.15 -6.55
N ASN A 32 5.57 -2.24 -7.25
CA ASN A 32 6.56 -3.27 -6.97
C ASN A 32 7.19 -3.08 -5.58
N LEU A 33 7.41 -1.83 -5.17
CA LEU A 33 7.87 -1.52 -3.82
C LEU A 33 6.84 -1.97 -2.77
N LEU A 34 5.56 -1.67 -2.96
CA LEU A 34 4.50 -2.09 -2.05
C LEU A 34 4.37 -3.62 -1.96
N LEU A 35 4.49 -4.33 -3.09
CA LEU A 35 4.49 -5.80 -3.13
C LEU A 35 5.72 -6.39 -2.42
N PHE A 36 6.88 -5.74 -2.55
CA PHE A 36 8.08 -6.13 -1.84
C PHE A 36 7.92 -5.95 -0.32
N CYS A 37 7.43 -4.79 0.13
CA CYS A 37 7.13 -4.55 1.53
C CYS A 37 6.09 -5.54 2.07
N PHE A 38 5.04 -5.83 1.30
CA PHE A 38 4.04 -6.85 1.63
C PHE A 38 4.66 -8.23 1.85
N ALA A 39 5.55 -8.67 0.96
CA ALA A 39 6.24 -9.95 1.10
C ALA A 39 7.12 -10.00 2.38
N LEU A 40 7.79 -8.91 2.72
CA LEU A 40 8.56 -8.79 3.97
C LEU A 40 7.68 -8.79 5.21
N SER A 41 6.53 -8.11 5.18
CA SER A 41 5.58 -8.10 6.30
C SER A 41 4.99 -9.48 6.53
N ILE A 42 4.61 -10.19 5.47
CA ILE A 42 4.10 -11.56 5.56
C ILE A 42 5.17 -12.52 6.09
N SER A 43 6.41 -12.44 5.62
CA SER A 43 7.46 -13.35 6.09
C SER A 43 7.69 -13.21 7.59
N ARG A 44 7.65 -11.99 8.12
CA ARG A 44 7.69 -11.72 9.56
C ARG A 44 6.47 -12.25 10.31
N GLN A 45 5.27 -12.09 9.76
CA GLN A 45 4.03 -12.58 10.41
C GLN A 45 3.91 -14.11 10.44
N TYR A 46 4.48 -14.82 9.45
CA TYR A 46 4.43 -16.28 9.38
C TYR A 46 5.57 -16.99 10.10
N PHE A 47 6.79 -16.44 10.04
CA PHE A 47 8.00 -17.10 10.56
C PHE A 47 8.58 -16.43 11.81
N GLY A 48 8.11 -15.24 12.17
CA GLY A 48 8.58 -14.49 13.34
C GLY A 48 7.66 -14.62 14.54
N GLU A 49 8.21 -14.36 15.73
CA GLU A 49 7.40 -14.12 16.93
C GLU A 49 6.75 -12.73 16.83
N ASN A 50 5.42 -12.69 16.88
CA ASN A 50 4.66 -11.47 16.59
C ASN A 50 4.74 -10.42 17.71
N ILE A 51 4.87 -10.85 18.96
CA ILE A 51 4.97 -9.99 20.13
C ILE A 51 5.54 -10.83 21.28
N ASN A 52 6.35 -10.23 22.15
CA ASN A 52 6.84 -10.90 23.35
C ASN A 52 6.48 -10.07 24.59
N CYS A 53 5.60 -10.60 25.43
CA CYS A 53 5.11 -9.94 26.64
C CYS A 53 5.84 -10.43 27.90
N GLN A 54 6.24 -9.51 28.77
CA GLN A 54 6.81 -9.86 30.07
C GLN A 54 5.70 -10.35 31.03
N ILE A 55 5.86 -11.55 31.57
CA ILE A 55 5.00 -12.10 32.64
C ILE A 55 5.64 -11.81 33.99
N ASP A 56 5.05 -10.90 34.78
CA ASP A 56 5.45 -10.69 36.17
C ASP A 56 4.53 -11.50 37.10
N GLY A 57 4.93 -12.73 37.45
CA GLY A 57 4.32 -13.50 38.56
C GLY A 57 2.90 -14.05 38.35
N HIS A 58 2.35 -13.99 37.14
CA HIS A 58 0.99 -14.45 36.82
C HIS A 58 0.96 -15.91 36.31
N ARG A 59 -0.14 -16.64 36.58
CA ARG A 59 -0.37 -18.04 36.15
C ARG A 59 -0.79 -18.19 34.66
N VAL A 60 -0.53 -17.19 33.83
CA VAL A 60 -0.95 -17.18 32.42
C VAL A 60 0.18 -17.75 31.56
N SER A 61 -0.13 -18.58 30.58
CA SER A 61 0.88 -19.07 29.64
C SER A 61 1.34 -17.94 28.70
N GLN A 62 2.65 -17.88 28.47
CA GLN A 62 3.30 -16.92 27.57
C GLN A 62 2.64 -16.88 26.19
N SER A 63 2.46 -18.04 25.56
CA SER A 63 1.87 -18.14 24.22
C SER A 63 0.43 -17.62 24.14
N LEU A 64 -0.37 -17.83 25.19
CA LEU A 64 -1.73 -17.31 25.25
C LEU A 64 -1.73 -15.79 25.41
N LEU A 65 -0.89 -15.27 26.29
CA LEU A 65 -0.76 -13.83 26.52
C LEU A 65 -0.30 -13.12 25.24
N ASP A 66 0.75 -13.62 24.60
CA ASP A 66 1.30 -13.03 23.38
C ASP A 66 0.25 -13.02 22.25
N THR A 67 -0.44 -14.15 22.03
CA THR A 67 -1.50 -14.24 21.02
C THR A 67 -2.65 -13.28 21.32
N LYS A 68 -3.08 -13.23 22.58
CA LYS A 68 -4.21 -12.38 22.97
C LYS A 68 -3.86 -10.90 22.87
N CYS A 69 -2.67 -10.51 23.28
CA CYS A 69 -2.18 -9.14 23.19
C CYS A 69 -1.91 -8.70 21.75
N PHE A 70 -1.44 -9.61 20.90
CA PHE A 70 -1.31 -9.35 19.47
C PHE A 70 -2.69 -9.13 18.81
N ILE A 71 -3.70 -9.90 19.21
CA ILE A 71 -5.05 -9.79 18.63
C ILE A 71 -5.80 -8.56 19.12
N ASN A 72 -5.72 -8.28 20.42
CA ASN A 72 -6.49 -7.20 21.03
C ASN A 72 -5.85 -5.82 20.84
N GLY A 73 -4.60 -5.79 20.34
CA GLY A 73 -3.81 -4.58 20.24
C GLY A 73 -3.15 -4.19 21.57
N THR A 74 -2.17 -3.31 21.47
CA THR A 74 -1.49 -2.72 22.63
C THR A 74 -1.76 -1.23 22.69
N LEU A 75 -1.54 -0.63 23.85
CA LEU A 75 -1.64 0.81 24.04
C LEU A 75 -0.30 1.39 24.47
N THR A 76 0.04 2.56 23.95
CA THR A 76 1.12 3.36 24.52
C THR A 76 0.54 4.51 25.32
N ASN A 77 0.82 4.47 26.62
CA ASN A 77 0.72 5.64 27.47
C ASN A 77 2.11 6.26 27.50
N PHE A 78 2.28 7.45 26.91
CA PHE A 78 3.48 8.26 27.13
C PHE A 78 3.43 8.83 28.56
N SER A 79 3.52 7.95 29.56
CA SER A 79 3.65 8.31 30.96
C SER A 79 5.14 8.49 31.28
N GLY A 80 5.78 9.40 30.52
CA GLY A 80 7.02 10.02 30.97
C GLY A 80 6.64 11.04 32.03
N VAL A 81 7.37 11.01 33.15
CA VAL A 81 7.29 11.94 34.28
C VAL A 81 6.90 13.36 33.83
N GLU A 82 5.84 13.90 34.43
CA GLU A 82 5.33 15.28 34.27
C GLU A 82 4.65 15.68 32.94
N LYS A 83 3.56 15.01 32.54
CA LYS A 83 2.27 15.62 32.06
C LYS A 83 1.37 14.58 31.36
N PRO A 84 0.09 14.42 31.75
CA PRO A 84 -0.86 13.60 31.02
C PRO A 84 -1.51 14.46 29.92
N ILE A 85 -0.86 14.63 28.78
CA ILE A 85 -1.44 15.41 27.67
C ILE A 85 -1.57 14.60 26.39
N LEU A 86 -0.83 13.49 26.23
CA LEU A 86 -1.02 12.64 25.06
C LEU A 86 -2.14 11.62 25.29
N PRO A 87 -3.15 11.56 24.40
CA PRO A 87 -4.18 10.53 24.44
C PRO A 87 -3.57 9.14 24.26
N VAL A 88 -4.17 8.15 24.93
CA VAL A 88 -3.84 6.72 24.78
C VAL A 88 -3.88 6.37 23.29
N LEU A 89 -2.74 5.90 22.75
CA LEU A 89 -2.65 5.46 21.36
C LEU A 89 -2.78 3.95 21.31
N TYR A 90 -3.74 3.46 20.53
CA TYR A 90 -3.96 2.05 20.29
C TYR A 90 -3.18 1.59 19.04
N HIS A 91 -2.56 0.42 19.17
CA HIS A 91 -1.69 -0.21 18.19
C HIS A 91 -2.23 -1.58 17.82
N ASP A 92 -3.32 -1.59 17.05
CA ASP A 92 -4.00 -2.76 16.49
C ASP A 92 -3.77 -2.91 14.97
N TYR A 93 -3.19 -1.89 14.34
CA TYR A 93 -2.96 -1.85 12.88
C TYR A 93 -1.96 -2.91 12.39
N TYR A 94 -1.08 -3.44 13.24
CA TYR A 94 -0.03 -4.43 12.89
C TYR A 94 -0.58 -5.68 12.18
N GLN A 95 -1.80 -6.09 12.53
CA GLN A 95 -2.46 -7.23 11.91
C GLN A 95 -2.86 -6.97 10.46
N TRP A 96 -3.19 -5.70 10.17
CA TRP A 96 -3.82 -5.28 8.92
C TRP A 96 -2.83 -4.69 7.93
N VAL A 97 -1.59 -4.37 8.35
CA VAL A 97 -0.55 -3.75 7.49
C VAL A 97 -0.38 -4.51 6.18
N SER A 98 -0.20 -5.83 6.25
CA SER A 98 -0.01 -6.68 5.06
C SER A 98 -1.21 -6.61 4.10
N ILE A 99 -2.43 -6.65 4.64
CA ILE A 99 -3.66 -6.59 3.84
C ILE A 99 -3.77 -5.22 3.15
N VAL A 100 -3.49 -4.14 3.89
CA VAL A 100 -3.51 -2.77 3.34
C VAL A 100 -2.46 -2.61 2.24
N LEU A 101 -1.21 -3.04 2.46
CA LEU A 101 -0.16 -2.96 1.44
C LEU A 101 -0.54 -3.69 0.14
N LEU A 102 -1.17 -4.86 0.25
CA LEU A 102 -1.67 -5.61 -0.91
C LEU A 102 -2.80 -4.85 -1.63
N LEU A 103 -3.78 -4.34 -0.89
CA LEU A 103 -4.88 -3.56 -1.46
C LEU A 103 -4.37 -2.29 -2.15
N GLN A 104 -3.40 -1.61 -1.57
CA GLN A 104 -2.76 -0.44 -2.16
C GLN A 104 -2.05 -0.83 -3.47
N ALA A 105 -1.27 -1.91 -3.49
CA ALA A 105 -0.59 -2.39 -4.69
C ALA A 105 -1.58 -2.75 -5.82
N ILE A 106 -2.69 -3.41 -5.50
CA ILE A 106 -3.76 -3.71 -6.47
C ILE A 106 -4.38 -2.41 -6.99
N SER A 107 -4.66 -1.46 -6.10
CA SER A 107 -5.30 -0.19 -6.42
C SER A 107 -4.46 0.64 -7.40
N PHE A 108 -3.13 0.65 -7.28
CA PHE A 108 -2.22 1.30 -8.23
C PHE A 108 -2.19 0.66 -9.63
N HIS A 109 -2.66 -0.58 -9.78
CA HIS A 109 -2.68 -1.27 -11.07
C HIS A 109 -3.97 -1.03 -11.87
N LEU A 110 -5.06 -0.69 -11.20
CA LEU A 110 -6.39 -0.47 -11.80
C LEU A 110 -6.45 0.67 -12.83
N PRO A 111 -5.96 1.91 -12.54
CA PRO A 111 -6.13 3.03 -13.46
C PRO A 111 -5.50 2.76 -14.83
N TYR A 112 -4.32 2.15 -14.86
CA TYR A 112 -3.67 1.74 -16.12
C TYR A 112 -4.46 0.70 -16.89
N ARG A 113 -4.96 -0.35 -16.23
CA ARG A 113 -5.68 -1.42 -16.94
C ARG A 113 -6.99 -0.93 -17.53
N LEU A 114 -7.69 -0.04 -16.82
CA LEU A 114 -8.91 0.60 -17.33
C LEU A 114 -8.60 1.50 -18.53
N TRP A 115 -7.52 2.29 -18.45
CA TRP A 115 -7.10 3.18 -19.54
C TRP A 115 -6.61 2.42 -20.78
N SER A 116 -5.76 1.42 -20.58
CA SER A 116 -5.16 0.63 -21.65
C SER A 116 -6.25 -0.03 -22.51
N LYS A 117 -7.31 -0.58 -21.89
CA LYS A 117 -8.42 -1.17 -22.66
C LYS A 117 -9.17 -0.17 -23.55
N ASN A 118 -9.29 1.09 -23.14
CA ASN A 118 -10.09 2.09 -23.86
C ASN A 118 -9.29 2.80 -24.96
N MET A 119 -8.01 3.12 -24.72
CA MET A 119 -7.22 3.96 -25.62
C MET A 119 -6.23 3.21 -26.50
N HIS A 120 -5.88 1.97 -26.20
CA HIS A 120 -4.85 1.24 -26.96
C HIS A 120 -5.26 1.02 -28.43
N SER A 121 -6.55 0.78 -28.71
CA SER A 121 -7.07 0.67 -30.08
C SER A 121 -6.83 1.96 -30.88
N TYR A 122 -7.14 3.11 -30.27
CA TYR A 122 -7.09 4.40 -30.94
C TYR A 122 -5.66 4.84 -31.27
N VAL A 123 -4.72 4.62 -30.35
CA VAL A 123 -3.32 5.04 -30.56
C VAL A 123 -2.59 4.06 -31.49
N GLN A 124 -2.94 2.77 -31.47
CA GLN A 124 -2.40 1.78 -32.40
C GLN A 124 -2.77 2.11 -33.86
N GLU A 125 -4.00 2.58 -34.10
CA GLU A 125 -4.43 3.03 -35.43
C GLU A 125 -3.63 4.24 -35.95
N LEU A 126 -3.19 5.14 -35.06
CA LEU A 126 -2.39 6.32 -35.42
C LEU A 126 -0.90 6.01 -35.69
N THR A 127 -0.41 4.84 -35.31
CA THR A 127 1.04 4.50 -35.33
C THR A 127 1.41 3.58 -36.50
N ILE A 128 0.49 3.37 -37.44
CA ILE A 128 0.72 2.55 -38.62
C ILE A 128 1.75 3.26 -39.52
N GLN A 129 2.98 2.72 -39.54
CA GLN A 129 4.10 3.24 -40.33
C GLN A 129 4.04 2.87 -41.82
N LYS A 130 3.15 1.97 -42.24
CA LYS A 130 3.03 1.53 -43.62
C LYS A 130 1.76 2.12 -44.25
N PHE A 131 1.94 3.19 -45.02
CA PHE A 131 0.85 3.82 -45.76
C PHE A 131 0.63 3.08 -47.08
N GLU A 132 -0.30 2.12 -47.07
CA GLU A 132 -0.99 1.66 -48.27
C GLU A 132 -2.12 2.66 -48.60
N LYS A 133 -2.47 2.84 -49.89
CA LYS A 133 -3.38 3.92 -50.32
C LYS A 133 -4.78 3.84 -49.67
N SER A 134 -5.24 2.64 -49.33
CA SER A 134 -6.48 2.37 -48.58
C SER A 134 -6.38 2.68 -47.07
N GLU A 135 -5.18 2.61 -46.48
CA GLU A 135 -4.93 2.96 -45.07
C GLU A 135 -4.91 4.49 -44.88
N CYS A 136 -4.61 5.25 -45.95
CA CYS A 136 -4.54 6.72 -45.91
C CYS A 136 -5.90 7.36 -45.58
N ASP A 137 -7.00 6.83 -46.15
CA ASP A 137 -8.36 7.29 -45.86
C ASP A 137 -8.75 6.97 -44.41
N ARG A 138 -8.31 5.81 -43.88
CA ARG A 138 -8.58 5.40 -42.50
C ARG A 138 -7.83 6.29 -41.51
N VAL A 139 -6.55 6.57 -41.76
CA VAL A 139 -5.73 7.49 -40.94
C VAL A 139 -6.27 8.92 -41.02
N PHE A 140 -6.67 9.38 -42.22
CA PHE A 140 -7.28 10.70 -42.40
C PHE A 140 -8.61 10.83 -41.64
N ASN A 141 -9.44 9.78 -41.64
CA ASN A 141 -10.67 9.72 -40.83
C ASN A 141 -10.38 9.74 -39.32
N VAL A 142 -9.33 9.06 -38.84
CA VAL A 142 -8.94 9.14 -37.42
C VAL A 142 -8.41 10.53 -37.07
N ILE A 143 -7.59 11.15 -37.92
CA ILE A 143 -7.07 12.52 -37.71
C ILE A 143 -8.21 13.56 -37.75
N THR A 144 -9.18 13.41 -38.64
CA THR A 144 -10.35 14.30 -38.70
C THR A 144 -11.33 14.05 -37.56
N SER A 145 -11.47 12.81 -37.08
CA SER A 145 -12.19 12.49 -35.84
C SER A 145 -11.43 12.98 -34.59
N SER A 146 -10.11 13.16 -34.69
CA SER A 146 -9.27 13.80 -33.67
C SER A 146 -9.23 15.33 -33.75
N LYS A 147 -9.76 15.95 -34.82
CA LYS A 147 -10.00 17.40 -34.92
C LYS A 147 -11.15 17.80 -33.99
N GLY A 148 -10.90 17.72 -32.69
CA GLY A 148 -11.81 18.13 -31.65
C GLY A 148 -11.16 17.95 -30.28
N ASN A 149 -11.66 18.69 -29.29
CA ASN A 149 -11.12 18.65 -27.92
C ASN A 149 -11.41 17.31 -27.19
N GLY A 150 -12.04 16.32 -27.84
CA GLY A 150 -12.44 15.05 -27.22
C GLY A 150 -11.28 14.21 -26.68
N MET A 151 -10.15 14.17 -27.38
CA MET A 151 -8.95 13.45 -26.89
C MET A 151 -8.34 14.15 -25.68
N PHE A 152 -8.31 15.48 -25.69
CA PHE A 152 -7.86 16.29 -24.57
C PHE A 152 -8.71 16.01 -23.32
N TRP A 153 -10.05 16.02 -23.43
CA TRP A 153 -10.93 15.70 -22.30
C TRP A 153 -10.76 14.27 -21.77
N LYS A 154 -10.52 13.28 -22.65
CA LYS A 154 -10.24 11.90 -22.25
C LYS A 154 -8.94 11.77 -21.45
N ILE A 155 -7.86 12.44 -21.88
CA ILE A 155 -6.60 12.46 -21.14
C ILE A 155 -6.75 13.21 -19.82
N TRP A 156 -7.40 14.38 -19.84
CA TRP A 156 -7.59 15.21 -18.66
C TRP A 156 -8.41 14.49 -17.56
N THR A 157 -9.49 13.81 -17.95
CA THR A 157 -10.29 13.01 -16.99
C THR A 157 -9.50 11.86 -16.37
N LEU A 158 -8.60 11.22 -17.13
CA LEU A 158 -7.69 10.22 -16.58
C LEU A 158 -6.71 10.83 -15.57
N GLU A 159 -6.10 11.96 -15.89
CA GLU A 159 -5.17 12.64 -14.99
C GLU A 159 -5.88 13.07 -13.70
N CYS A 160 -7.10 13.60 -13.79
CA CYS A 160 -7.92 13.92 -12.62
C CYS A 160 -8.27 12.67 -11.79
N PHE A 161 -8.68 11.58 -12.44
CA PHE A 161 -8.98 10.32 -11.74
C PHE A 161 -7.73 9.78 -11.02
N TYR A 162 -6.57 9.86 -11.66
CA TYR A 162 -5.31 9.45 -11.06
C TYR A 162 -4.87 10.35 -9.90
N ALA A 163 -5.03 11.67 -10.04
CA ALA A 163 -4.77 12.61 -8.96
C ALA A 163 -5.70 12.35 -7.76
N ALA A 164 -6.99 12.11 -8.00
CA ALA A 164 -7.95 11.73 -6.96
C ALA A 164 -7.57 10.39 -6.30
N HIS A 165 -7.09 9.42 -7.08
CA HIS A 165 -6.59 8.15 -6.57
C HIS A 165 -5.39 8.34 -5.64
N LEU A 166 -4.40 9.14 -6.03
CA LEU A 166 -3.24 9.47 -5.18
C LEU A 166 -3.66 10.14 -3.87
N ILE A 167 -4.57 11.11 -3.94
CA ILE A 167 -5.12 11.76 -2.74
C ILE A 167 -5.80 10.70 -1.85
N GLY A 168 -6.65 9.85 -2.44
CA GLY A 168 -7.31 8.76 -1.73
C GLY A 168 -6.35 7.82 -1.00
N GLN A 169 -5.19 7.50 -1.61
CA GLN A 169 -4.16 6.69 -0.98
C GLN A 169 -3.54 7.36 0.26
N ILE A 170 -3.32 8.68 0.21
CA ILE A 170 -2.79 9.45 1.35
C ILE A 170 -3.83 9.49 2.47
N PHE A 171 -5.10 9.74 2.15
CA PHE A 171 -6.20 9.70 3.12
C PHE A 171 -6.33 8.32 3.77
N LEU A 172 -6.21 7.24 2.99
CA LEU A 172 -6.28 5.87 3.47
C LEU A 172 -5.15 5.58 4.46
N LEU A 173 -3.91 5.99 4.16
CA LEU A 173 -2.78 5.85 5.09
C LEU A 173 -3.00 6.65 6.38
N ASN A 174 -3.53 7.87 6.28
CA ASN A 174 -3.81 8.68 7.47
C ASN A 174 -4.91 8.05 8.33
N LEU A 175 -5.97 7.51 7.72
CA LEU A 175 -7.02 6.78 8.42
C LEU A 175 -6.46 5.53 9.10
N PHE A 176 -5.61 4.77 8.40
CA PHE A 176 -5.05 3.52 8.90
C PHE A 176 -4.15 3.72 10.13
N PHE A 177 -3.27 4.71 10.08
CA PHE A 177 -2.35 5.02 11.17
C PHE A 177 -2.94 5.99 12.22
N HIS A 178 -4.20 6.39 12.04
CA HIS A 178 -4.97 7.32 12.89
C HIS A 178 -4.39 8.73 13.09
N ARG A 179 -3.12 9.01 12.75
CA ARG A 179 -2.41 10.26 13.14
C ARG A 179 -1.32 10.77 12.20
N VAL A 180 -1.15 10.27 10.98
CA VAL A 180 -0.06 10.72 10.08
C VAL A 180 -0.05 12.25 9.92
N TRP A 181 -1.22 12.87 9.78
CA TRP A 181 -1.34 14.33 9.67
C TRP A 181 -1.33 15.07 11.01
N SER A 182 -1.60 14.38 12.11
CA SER A 182 -1.52 14.96 13.46
C SER A 182 -0.07 15.05 13.96
N LEU A 183 0.87 14.36 13.31
CA LEU A 183 2.29 14.53 13.54
C LEU A 183 2.71 15.86 12.90
N SER A 184 2.68 16.95 13.68
CA SER A 184 2.96 18.31 13.23
C SER A 184 4.36 18.53 12.66
N SER A 185 5.23 17.52 12.78
CA SER A 185 6.60 17.57 12.30
C SER A 185 6.87 16.26 11.58
N TRP A 186 7.06 16.32 10.27
CA TRP A 186 7.69 15.27 9.46
C TRP A 186 9.18 15.13 9.85
N SER A 187 9.43 14.99 11.15
CA SER A 187 10.72 14.85 11.78
C SER A 187 10.93 13.38 12.12
N TRP A 188 12.14 12.89 11.98
CA TRP A 188 12.55 11.56 12.42
C TRP A 188 12.22 11.30 13.90
N SER A 189 12.09 12.35 14.71
CA SER A 189 11.68 12.27 16.12
C SER A 189 10.21 11.88 16.36
N ALA A 190 9.34 11.95 15.34
CA ALA A 190 7.95 11.53 15.43
C ALA A 190 7.74 10.02 15.13
N ILE A 191 8.73 9.36 14.52
CA ILE A 191 8.63 7.93 14.16
C ILE A 191 8.42 7.04 15.40
N PRO A 192 9.13 7.23 16.53
CA PRO A 192 8.89 6.41 17.74
C PRO A 192 7.52 6.64 18.37
N ILE A 193 6.86 7.75 18.05
CA ILE A 193 5.49 8.03 18.52
C ILE A 193 4.48 7.20 17.72
N LEU A 194 4.72 7.08 16.41
CA LEU A 194 3.90 6.28 15.51
C LEU A 194 4.18 4.79 15.62
N PHE A 195 5.45 4.40 15.77
CA PHE A 195 5.93 3.03 15.87
C PHE A 195 6.73 2.86 17.16
N PRO A 196 6.06 2.64 18.30
CA PRO A 196 6.75 2.43 19.57
C PRO A 196 7.41 1.05 19.62
N GLU A 197 8.47 0.97 20.41
CA GLU A 197 9.17 -0.29 20.70
C GLU A 197 8.44 -1.15 21.73
N MET A 198 7.74 -0.50 22.67
CA MET A 198 7.05 -1.15 23.77
C MET A 198 5.61 -0.66 23.86
N GLY A 199 4.69 -1.60 24.03
CA GLY A 199 3.28 -1.35 24.30
C GLY A 199 2.86 -1.98 25.63
N THR A 200 1.78 -1.45 26.21
CA THR A 200 1.10 -2.08 27.34
C THR A 200 -0.13 -2.82 26.80
N CYS A 201 -0.33 -4.06 27.22
CA CYS A 201 -1.52 -4.85 26.95
C CYS A 201 -2.33 -4.99 28.23
N MET A 202 -3.64 -4.74 28.15
CA MET A 202 -4.56 -4.98 29.26
C MET A 202 -5.34 -6.27 28.96
N TYR A 203 -5.21 -7.25 29.83
CA TYR A 203 -5.88 -8.55 29.68
C TYR A 203 -6.50 -8.99 30.99
N ASP A 204 -7.80 -9.26 30.94
CA ASP A 204 -8.55 -9.81 32.07
C ASP A 204 -8.34 -11.32 32.15
N TYR A 205 -7.83 -11.80 33.27
CA TYR A 205 -7.65 -13.21 33.54
C TYR A 205 -8.26 -13.59 34.89
N PHE A 206 -8.64 -14.85 35.02
CA PHE A 206 -9.20 -15.38 36.27
C PHE A 206 -8.08 -15.88 37.17
N SER A 207 -8.08 -15.41 38.42
CA SER A 207 -7.20 -15.90 39.48
C SER A 207 -8.06 -16.51 40.61
N GLY A 208 -7.43 -17.15 41.59
CA GLY A 208 -8.14 -17.79 42.71
C GLY A 208 -9.05 -16.85 43.52
N GLY A 209 -8.94 -15.53 43.34
CA GLY A 209 -9.80 -14.50 43.95
C GLY A 209 -10.85 -13.87 43.01
N GLY A 210 -11.01 -14.34 41.78
CA GLY A 210 -11.96 -13.79 40.80
C GLY A 210 -11.29 -13.22 39.54
N GLN A 211 -12.04 -12.41 38.77
CA GLN A 211 -11.55 -11.75 37.57
C GLN A 211 -10.64 -10.56 37.94
N THR A 212 -9.43 -10.54 37.41
CA THR A 212 -8.45 -9.47 37.66
C THR A 212 -7.88 -8.98 36.34
N THR A 213 -7.79 -7.66 36.16
CA THR A 213 -7.16 -7.04 34.98
C THR A 213 -5.65 -6.97 35.14
N GLY A 214 -4.92 -7.74 34.35
CA GLY A 214 -3.47 -7.69 34.27
C GLY A 214 -3.00 -6.59 33.31
N ARG A 215 -1.89 -5.93 33.67
CA ARG A 215 -1.17 -5.00 32.79
C ARG A 215 0.17 -5.63 32.43
N PHE A 216 0.33 -5.98 31.16
CA PHE A 216 1.52 -6.65 30.65
C PHE A 216 2.29 -5.69 29.73
N ARG A 217 3.62 -5.64 29.87
CA ARG A 217 4.48 -4.86 28.97
C ARG A 217 4.97 -5.79 27.86
N CYS A 218 4.83 -5.37 26.61
CA CYS A 218 5.13 -6.20 25.46
C CYS A 218 6.06 -5.47 24.49
N LEU A 219 7.05 -6.20 23.96
CA LEU A 219 7.93 -5.77 22.87
C LEU A 219 7.19 -5.94 21.54
N LEU A 220 7.13 -4.87 20.74
CA LEU A 220 6.39 -4.85 19.47
C LEU A 220 7.26 -5.35 18.29
N PRO A 221 6.65 -5.93 17.23
CA PRO A 221 7.34 -6.71 16.19
C PRO A 221 8.25 -5.93 15.23
N LEU A 222 8.26 -4.59 15.28
CA LEU A 222 8.95 -3.73 14.32
C LEU A 222 10.36 -3.28 14.76
N LYS A 223 10.95 -3.93 15.77
CA LYS A 223 12.37 -3.78 16.12
C LYS A 223 13.10 -5.10 16.14
#